data_AF-A0A0R2ITK3-F1
#
_entry.id   AF-A0A0R2ITK3-F1
#
_cell.length_a   1.000
_cell.length_b   1.000
_cell.length_c   1.000
_cell.angle_alpha   90.00
_cell.angle_beta   90.00
_cell.angle_gamma   90.00
#
_symmetry.space_group_name_H-M   'P 1'
#
loop_
_entity.id
_entity.type
_entity.pdbx_description
1 polymer ?
#
loop_
_entity_poly.entity_id
_entity_poly.type
_entity_poly.pdbx_seq_one_letter_code
_entity_poly.pdbx_strand_id
1 'polypeptide(L)' 'MNYRIIKKYIASHLATPTASLTEVTDPQAGIIFKNGDNSSFFYLDDNDSNSFFEKHGELQYKHTYDANTHDFTTVTL' A
#
# COMPACT_ATOMS: atom_id res chain seq x y z
N MET A 1 4.18 -6.99 -12.08
CA MET A 1 4.68 -5.87 -11.24
C MET A 1 5.18 -6.40 -9.91
N ASN A 2 6.16 -5.74 -9.28
CA ASN A 2 6.73 -6.20 -8.02
C ASN A 2 6.21 -5.34 -6.85
N TYR A 3 5.13 -5.78 -6.20
CA TYR A 3 4.52 -5.08 -5.06
C TYR A 3 5.17 -5.38 -3.70
N ARG A 4 6.46 -5.72 -3.68
CA ARG A 4 7.16 -6.15 -2.44
C ARG A 4 7.05 -5.15 -1.31
N ILE A 5 7.22 -3.85 -1.58
CA ILE A 5 7.18 -2.81 -0.54
C ILE A 5 5.77 -2.64 0.04
N ILE A 6 4.73 -2.73 -0.80
CA ILE A 6 3.33 -2.67 -0.38
C ILE A 6 3.01 -3.87 0.50
N LYS A 7 3.38 -5.08 0.07
CA LYS A 7 3.18 -6.31 0.86
C LYS A 7 3.91 -6.26 2.20
N LYS A 8 5.13 -5.70 2.23
CA LYS A 8 5.87 -5.47 3.49
C LYS A 8 5.11 -4.52 4.42
N TYR A 9 4.66 -3.37 3.91
CA TYR A 9 3.91 -2.39 4.70
C TYR A 9 2.66 -3.01 5.31
N ILE A 10 1.85 -3.70 4.50
CA ILE A 10 0.64 -4.37 4.96
C ILE A 10 0.97 -5.42 6.03
N ALA A 11 1.99 -6.25 5.80
CA ALA A 11 2.40 -7.28 6.76
C ALA A 11 2.83 -6.70 8.11
N SER A 12 3.47 -5.52 8.13
CA SER A 12 3.96 -4.89 9.37
C SER A 12 2.94 -3.98 10.06
N HIS A 13 2.03 -3.34 9.33
CA HIS A 13 1.15 -2.29 9.90
C HIS A 13 -0.33 -2.64 9.88
N LEU A 14 -0.79 -3.45 8.91
CA LEU A 14 -2.22 -3.66 8.63
C LEU A 14 -2.66 -5.13 8.75
N ALA A 15 -1.73 -6.05 9.00
CA ALA A 15 -2.00 -7.48 9.03
C ALA A 15 -2.97 -7.83 10.17
N THR A 16 -4.16 -8.30 9.79
CA THR A 16 -5.14 -8.88 10.70
C THR A 16 -5.56 -10.27 10.21
N PRO A 17 -6.12 -11.14 11.07
CA PRO A 17 -6.59 -12.46 10.66
C PRO A 17 -7.69 -12.44 9.58
N THR A 18 -8.40 -11.32 9.45
CA THR A 18 -9.51 -11.11 8.51
C THR A 18 -9.12 -10.31 7.28
N ALA A 19 -7.85 -9.89 7.19
CA ALA A 19 -7.36 -9.13 6.05
C ALA A 19 -7.29 -10.00 4.79
N SER A 20 -7.65 -9.42 3.65
CA SER A 20 -7.47 -10.04 2.33
C SER A 20 -6.78 -9.08 1.36
N LEU A 21 -6.02 -9.67 0.44
CA LEU A 21 -5.23 -8.97 -0.56
C LEU A 21 -5.61 -9.45 -1.95
N THR A 22 -5.99 -8.52 -2.81
CA THR A 22 -6.33 -8.82 -4.21
C THR A 22 -5.46 -7.95 -5.11
N GLU A 23 -4.63 -8.58 -5.95
CA GLU A 23 -3.92 -7.86 -7.00
C GLU A 23 -4.90 -7.56 -8.15
N VAL A 24 -4.92 -6.30 -8.59
CA VAL A 24 -5.78 -5.83 -9.69
C VAL A 24 -4.93 -5.14 -10.74
N THR A 25 -5.40 -5.13 -12.00
CA THR A 25 -4.74 -4.49 -13.13
C THR A 25 -5.49 -3.28 -13.67
N ASP A 26 -6.80 -3.21 -13.45
CA ASP A 26 -7.70 -2.22 -14.04
C ASP A 26 -8.48 -1.45 -12.95
N PRO A 27 -8.67 -0.13 -13.07
CA PRO A 27 -8.12 0.76 -14.12
C PRO A 27 -6.63 1.08 -13.92
N GLN A 28 -6.04 0.71 -12.78
CA GLN A 28 -4.63 0.87 -12.48
C GLN A 28 -4.12 -0.36 -11.73
N ALA A 29 -2.90 -0.77 -12.04
CA ALA A 29 -2.30 -1.93 -11.41
C ALA A 29 -1.93 -1.65 -9.94
N GLY A 30 -2.39 -2.50 -9.04
CA GLY A 30 -2.18 -2.32 -7.61
C GLY A 30 -2.70 -3.49 -6.76
N ILE A 31 -2.85 -3.23 -5.47
CA ILE A 31 -3.35 -4.17 -4.47
C ILE A 31 -4.56 -3.54 -3.78
N ILE A 32 -5.70 -4.22 -3.84
CA ILE A 32 -6.83 -3.94 -2.96
C ILE A 32 -6.61 -4.72 -1.66
N PHE A 33 -6.55 -3.98 -0.56
CA PHE A 33 -6.59 -4.51 0.79
C PHE A 33 -7.99 -4.35 1.35
N LYS A 34 -8.54 -5.41 1.94
CA LYS A 34 -9.79 -5.35 2.69
C LYS A 34 -9.61 -5.93 4.08
N ASN A 35 -10.17 -5.25 5.08
CA ASN A 35 -10.22 -5.72 6.46
C ASN A 35 -11.56 -5.35 7.09
N GLY A 36 -12.49 -6.32 7.11
CA GLY A 36 -13.89 -6.06 7.45
C GLY A 36 -14.53 -5.12 6.42
N ASP A 37 -15.15 -4.05 6.90
CA ASP A 37 -15.79 -3.02 6.05
C ASP A 37 -14.79 -1.99 5.48
N ASN A 38 -13.55 -2.01 5.96
CA ASN A 38 -12.51 -1.08 5.49
C ASN A 38 -11.83 -1.64 4.23
N SER A 39 -11.64 -0.78 3.23
CA SER A 39 -10.93 -1.10 2.01
C SER A 39 -9.95 0.02 1.65
N SER A 40 -8.72 -0.36 1.34
CA SER A 40 -7.69 0.54 0.82
C SER A 40 -7.17 0.02 -0.52
N PHE A 41 -6.83 0.92 -1.44
CA PHE A 41 -6.17 0.59 -2.69
C PHE A 41 -4.73 1.10 -2.68
N PHE A 42 -3.79 0.20 -2.92
CA PHE A 42 -2.36 0.48 -2.93
C PHE A 42 -1.80 0.37 -4.34
N TYR A 43 -0.96 1.32 -4.77
CA TYR A 43 -0.29 1.27 -6.07
C TYR A 43 1.11 1.87 -5.98
N LEU A 44 2.03 1.41 -6.82
CA LEU A 44 3.43 1.87 -6.78
C LEU A 44 3.55 3.32 -7.30
N ASP A 45 4.56 4.03 -6.81
CA ASP A 45 5.00 5.27 -7.45
C ASP A 45 5.87 4.91 -8.67
N ASP A 46 5.45 5.34 -9.85
CA ASP A 46 6.19 5.06 -11.10
C ASP A 46 7.56 5.76 -11.15
N ASN A 47 7.78 6.76 -10.31
CA ASN A 47 9.02 7.54 -10.26
C ASN A 47 9.98 7.11 -9.13
N ASP A 48 9.50 6.37 -8.14
CA ASP A 48 10.27 6.00 -6.96
C ASP A 48 9.95 4.58 -6.47
N SER A 49 10.90 3.67 -6.64
CA SER A 49 10.77 2.25 -6.26
C SER A 49 10.70 2.00 -4.75
N ASN A 50 10.98 3.00 -3.92
CA ASN A 50 10.82 2.93 -2.47
C ASN A 50 9.51 3.58 -2.00
N SER A 51 8.73 4.16 -2.91
CA SER A 51 7.47 4.81 -2.59
C SER A 51 6.27 4.09 -3.18
N PHE A 52 5.13 4.20 -2.50
CA PHE A 52 3.83 3.76 -3.00
C PHE A 52 2.73 4.66 -2.44
N PHE A 53 1.56 4.59 -3.04
CA PHE A 53 0.39 5.33 -2.63
C PHE A 53 -0.66 4.41 -2.03
N GLU A 54 -1.40 4.93 -1.06
CA GLU A 54 -2.63 4.35 -0.52
C GLU A 54 -3.80 5.29 -0.80
N LYS A 55 -4.89 4.76 -1.31
CA LYS A 55 -6.19 5.43 -1.38
C LYS A 55 -7.15 4.76 -0.42
N HIS A 56 -7.69 5.54 0.51
CA HIS A 56 -8.70 5.10 1.47
C HIS A 56 -9.87 6.09 1.43
N GLY A 57 -10.96 5.69 0.77
CA GLY A 57 -12.07 6.61 0.49
C GLY A 57 -11.62 7.80 -0.37
N GLU A 58 -11.79 9.02 0.14
CA GLU A 58 -11.35 10.27 -0.51
C GLU A 58 -9.92 10.68 -0.13
N LEU A 59 -9.30 9.98 0.83
CA LEU A 59 -7.95 10.31 1.31
C LEU A 59 -6.91 9.56 0.49
N GLN A 60 -5.84 10.27 0.15
CA GLN A 60 -4.67 9.71 -0.50
C GLN A 60 -3.44 9.93 0.39
N TYR A 61 -2.66 8.86 0.56
CA TYR A 61 -1.41 8.89 1.31
C TYR A 61 -0.27 8.45 0.39
N LYS A 62 0.92 9.00 0.62
CA LYS A 62 2.16 8.51 0.04
C LYS A 62 3.02 7.94 1.16
N HIS A 63 3.48 6.72 0.95
CA HIS A 63 4.37 6.01 1.86
C HIS A 63 5.74 5.87 1.23
N THR A 64 6.78 6.16 1.99
CA THR A 64 8.18 6.03 1.55
C THR A 64 8.90 5.08 2.49
N TYR A 65 9.48 4.02 1.93
CA TYR A 65 10.29 3.04 2.64
C TYR A 65 11.74 3.51 2.78
N ASP A 66 12.26 3.55 4.01
CA ASP A 66 13.68 3.76 4.27
C ASP A 66 14.38 2.39 4.41
N ALA A 67 15.28 2.08 3.48
CA ALA A 67 16.00 0.81 3.47
C ALA A 67 17.03 0.67 4.61
N ASN A 68 17.44 1.78 5.24
CA ASN A 68 18.40 1.77 6.34
C ASN A 68 17.69 1.43 7.66
N THR A 69 16.60 2.13 7.96
CA THR A 69 15.84 1.93 9.20
C THR A 69 14.81 0.80 9.08
N HIS A 70 14.47 0.38 7.87
CA HIS A 70 13.40 -0.56 7.55
C HIS A 70 11.99 -0.06 7.93
N ASP A 71 11.84 1.26 8.08
CA ASP A 71 10.58 1.91 8.43
C ASP A 71 9.89 2.56 7.24
N PHE A 72 8.62 2.91 7.44
CA PHE A 72 7.82 3.65 6.48
C PHE A 72 7.47 5.03 7.05
N THR A 73 7.67 6.05 6.23
CA THR A 73 7.14 7.40 6.49
C THR A 73 5.88 7.60 5.66
N THR A 74 4.88 8.30 6.21
CA THR A 74 3.59 8.52 5.55
C THR A 74 3.28 10.02 5.51
N VAL A 75 2.86 10.50 4.34
CA VAL A 75 2.35 11.86 4.17
C VAL A 75 0.97 11.83 3.51
N THR A 76 0.07 12.71 3.95
CA THR A 76 -1.24 12.91 3.32
C THR A 76 -1.09 13.86 2.13
N LEU A 77 -1.81 13.58 1.04
CA LEU A 77 -1.85 14.38 -0.20
C LEU A 77 -3.18 15.09 -0.39
#